data_AF-A0A4P8IMC7-F1
#
_entry.id   AF-A0A4P8IMC7-F1
#
_cell.length_a   1.000
_cell.length_b   1.000
_cell.length_c   1.000
_cell.angle_alpha   90.00
_cell.angle_beta   90.00
_cell.angle_gamma   90.00
#
_symmetry.space_group_name_H-M   'P 1'
#
loop_
_entity.id
_entity.type
_entity.pdbx_description
1 polymer ?
#
loop_
_entity_poly.entity_id
_entity_poly.type
_entity_poly.pdbx_seq_one_letter_code
_entity_poly.pdbx_strand_id
1 'polypeptide(L)'
;MSALTSPHRAAIDFRDELLRHHWPDDRRVAKYLKAPFGADTEVFLADARAAGLLLGVWSELQRGFVYPEFQFDRFGRLRPEVSQLLSALPKDGDDAGWRRAFWLYSPHALLGGLPPAELFVSDPERVFKAAQQEFAGDRDSIW
;
A
#
# COMPACT_ATOMS: atom_id res chain seq x y z
N MET A 1 19.30 7.16 28.94
CA MET A 1 19.28 8.34 28.04
C MET A 1 18.81 7.86 26.69
N SER A 2 17.52 8.02 26.36
CA SER A 2 16.99 7.62 25.06
C SER A 2 17.46 8.60 23.99
N ALA A 3 18.13 8.10 22.96
CA ALA A 3 18.39 8.89 21.76
C ALA A 3 17.04 9.21 21.12
N LEU A 4 16.75 10.49 20.91
CA LEU A 4 15.62 10.92 20.09
C LEU A 4 15.89 10.45 18.66
N THR A 5 15.26 9.35 18.25
CA THR A 5 15.29 8.91 16.85
C THR A 5 14.70 10.03 15.99
N SER A 6 15.47 10.53 15.01
CA SER A 6 14.95 11.57 14.12
C SER A 6 13.76 11.02 13.32
N PRO A 7 12.80 11.86 12.90
CA PRO A 7 11.65 11.41 12.11
C PRO A 7 12.06 10.64 10.84
N HIS A 8 13.15 11.09 10.20
CA HIS A 8 13.73 10.41 9.05
C HIS A 8 14.23 9.00 9.38
N ARG A 9 14.93 8.83 10.52
CA ARG A 9 15.40 7.53 10.94
C ARG A 9 14.25 6.60 11.31
N ALA A 10 13.22 7.11 12.00
CA ALA A 10 12.03 6.36 12.33
C ALA A 10 11.29 5.87 11.07
N ALA A 11 11.20 6.71 10.03
CA ALA A 11 10.61 6.32 8.75
C ALA A 11 11.42 5.22 8.05
N ILE A 12 12.75 5.27 8.08
CA ILE A 12 13.62 4.20 7.56
C ILE A 12 13.41 2.90 8.36
N ASP A 13 13.47 2.97 9.68
CA ASP A 13 13.33 1.78 10.53
C ASP A 13 11.94 1.14 10.35
N PHE A 14 10.88 1.95 10.21
CA PHE A 14 9.52 1.46 9.95
C PHE A 14 9.38 0.84 8.56
N ARG A 15 9.94 1.48 7.52
CA ARG A 15 10.00 0.89 6.18
C ARG A 15 10.68 -0.47 6.20
N ASP A 16 11.84 -0.55 6.85
CA ASP A 16 12.63 -1.77 6.92
C ASP A 16 11.89 -2.85 7.73
N GLU A 17 11.13 -2.48 8.77
CA GLU A 17 10.21 -3.37 9.47
C GLU A 17 9.13 -3.93 8.55
N LEU A 18 8.44 -3.08 7.78
CA LEU A 18 7.41 -3.51 6.85
C LEU A 18 7.95 -4.48 5.78
N LEU A 19 9.17 -4.24 5.29
CA LEU A 19 9.82 -5.14 4.34
C LEU A 19 10.16 -6.53 4.92
N ARG A 20 10.28 -6.66 6.26
CA ARG A 20 10.47 -7.97 6.92
C ARG A 20 9.22 -8.85 6.88
N HIS A 21 8.05 -8.33 6.50
CA HIS A 21 6.85 -9.13 6.29
C HIS A 21 6.89 -9.98 5.00
N HIS A 22 7.99 -9.92 4.22
CA HIS A 22 8.18 -10.71 3.00
C HIS A 22 7.01 -10.58 2.01
N TRP A 23 6.56 -9.34 1.81
CA TRP A 23 5.53 -9.01 0.84
C TRP A 23 5.85 -9.63 -0.54
N PRO A 24 4.83 -10.16 -1.24
CA PRO A 24 5.02 -10.77 -2.55
C PRO A 24 5.68 -9.81 -3.54
N ASP A 25 6.52 -10.34 -4.43
CA ASP A 25 7.16 -9.65 -5.54
C ASP A 25 6.29 -9.69 -6.82
N ASP A 26 6.73 -9.03 -7.89
CA ASP A 26 6.08 -9.05 -9.20
C ASP A 26 5.77 -10.48 -9.67
N ARG A 27 6.73 -11.39 -9.53
CA ARG A 27 6.58 -12.79 -9.96
C ARG A 27 5.45 -13.49 -9.21
N ARG A 28 5.32 -13.26 -7.90
CA ARG A 28 4.29 -13.88 -7.06
C ARG A 28 2.93 -13.24 -7.32
N VAL A 29 2.86 -11.92 -7.47
CA VAL A 29 1.60 -11.24 -7.79
C VAL A 29 1.11 -11.54 -9.21
N ALA A 30 2.01 -11.70 -10.18
CA ALA A 30 1.63 -12.13 -11.53
C ALA A 30 0.90 -13.49 -11.52
N LYS A 31 1.35 -14.43 -10.68
CA LYS A 31 0.67 -15.72 -10.48
C LYS A 31 -0.71 -15.54 -9.83
N TYR A 32 -0.82 -14.67 -8.85
CA TYR A 32 -2.09 -14.36 -8.17
C TYR A 32 -3.12 -13.79 -9.12
N LEU A 33 -2.71 -12.82 -9.94
CA LEU A 33 -3.59 -12.12 -10.88
C LEU A 33 -3.78 -12.88 -12.20
N LYS A 34 -3.13 -14.04 -12.37
CA LYS A 34 -3.08 -14.79 -13.63
C LYS A 34 -2.65 -13.90 -14.81
N ALA A 35 -1.69 -13.01 -14.54
CA ALA A 35 -1.15 -12.09 -15.53
C ALA A 35 -0.44 -12.86 -16.66
N PRO A 36 -0.32 -12.25 -17.85
CA PRO A 36 0.52 -12.77 -18.92
C PRO A 36 1.94 -13.05 -18.42
N PHE A 37 2.55 -14.16 -18.85
CA PHE A 37 3.93 -14.51 -18.50
C PHE A 37 4.93 -13.86 -19.45
N GLY A 38 6.07 -13.39 -18.93
CA GLY A 38 7.19 -12.90 -19.74
C GLY A 38 7.26 -11.37 -19.77
N ALA A 39 7.66 -10.79 -20.90
CA ALA A 39 7.87 -9.35 -21.04
C ALA A 39 6.62 -8.51 -20.73
N ASP A 40 5.43 -9.08 -20.92
CA ASP A 40 4.15 -8.40 -20.70
C ASP A 40 3.77 -8.30 -19.21
N THR A 41 4.43 -9.06 -18.32
CA THR A 41 4.12 -9.06 -16.88
C THR A 41 4.39 -7.70 -16.24
N GLU A 42 5.56 -7.11 -16.53
CA GLU A 42 5.98 -5.83 -15.92
C GLU A 42 5.06 -4.69 -16.36
N VAL A 43 4.72 -4.63 -17.66
CA VAL A 43 3.77 -3.66 -18.21
C VAL A 43 2.38 -3.84 -17.58
N PHE A 44 1.88 -5.07 -17.51
CA PHE A 44 0.59 -5.37 -16.89
C PHE A 44 0.51 -4.90 -15.42
N LEU A 45 1.55 -5.16 -14.63
CA LEU A 45 1.59 -4.74 -13.23
C LEU A 45 1.79 -3.22 -13.08
N ALA A 46 2.59 -2.61 -13.95
CA ALA A 46 2.72 -1.16 -14.01
C ALA A 46 1.38 -0.47 -14.31
N ASP A 47 0.63 -0.98 -15.29
CA ASP A 47 -0.70 -0.49 -15.64
C ASP A 47 -1.69 -0.69 -14.48
N ALA A 48 -1.66 -1.85 -13.82
CA ALA A 48 -2.51 -2.11 -12.65
C ALA A 48 -2.20 -1.13 -11.50
N ARG A 49 -0.92 -0.81 -11.25
CA ARG A 49 -0.53 0.22 -10.27
C ARG A 49 -0.96 1.61 -10.71
N ALA A 50 -0.78 1.95 -11.98
CA ALA A 50 -1.16 3.24 -12.53
C ALA A 50 -2.68 3.47 -12.46
N ALA A 51 -3.48 2.43 -12.72
CA ALA A 51 -4.93 2.44 -12.63
C ALA A 51 -5.47 2.41 -11.19
N GLY A 52 -4.62 2.32 -10.17
CA GLY A 52 -5.06 2.25 -8.77
C GLY A 52 -5.76 0.94 -8.42
N LEU A 53 -5.51 -0.13 -9.19
CA LEU A 53 -6.00 -1.49 -8.89
C LEU A 53 -5.09 -2.20 -7.91
N LEU A 54 -3.84 -1.76 -7.81
CA LEU A 54 -2.78 -2.42 -7.05
C LEU A 54 -1.84 -1.36 -6.45
N LEU A 55 -1.49 -1.53 -5.18
CA LEU A 55 -0.43 -0.78 -4.52
C LEU A 55 0.83 -1.62 -4.54
N GLY A 56 1.87 -1.11 -5.20
CA GLY A 56 3.24 -1.60 -5.05
C GLY A 56 4.06 -0.59 -4.27
N VAL A 57 5.00 -1.07 -3.46
CA VAL A 57 6.06 -0.24 -2.87
C VAL A 57 7.41 -0.59 -3.49
N TRP A 58 8.22 0.41 -3.78
CA TRP A 58 9.56 0.17 -4.30
C TRP A 58 10.50 -0.31 -3.20
N SER A 59 11.13 -1.47 -3.41
CA SER A 59 12.14 -2.04 -2.52
C SER A 59 13.52 -1.91 -3.15
N GLU A 60 14.38 -1.08 -2.55
CA GLU A 60 15.80 -0.99 -2.94
C GLU A 60 16.53 -2.32 -2.79
N LEU A 61 16.22 -3.07 -1.73
CA LEU A 61 16.85 -4.38 -1.46
C LEU A 61 16.53 -5.41 -2.55
N GLN A 62 15.29 -5.43 -3.03
CA GLN A 62 14.85 -6.37 -4.08
C GLN A 62 14.99 -5.77 -5.49
N ARG A 63 15.33 -4.48 -5.60
CA ARG A 63 15.40 -3.71 -6.85
C ARG A 63 14.13 -3.86 -7.70
N GLY A 64 12.98 -3.75 -7.05
CA GLY A 64 11.69 -3.99 -7.68
C GLY A 64 10.54 -3.64 -6.75
N PHE A 65 9.32 -3.74 -7.29
CA PHE A 65 8.13 -3.55 -6.49
C PHE A 65 7.78 -4.80 -5.69
N VAL A 66 7.38 -4.57 -4.44
CA VAL A 66 6.76 -5.56 -3.57
C VAL A 66 5.38 -5.06 -3.14
N TYR A 67 4.47 -5.98 -2.84
CA TYR A 67 3.06 -5.66 -2.72
C TYR A 67 2.54 -5.95 -1.32
N PRO A 68 2.11 -4.92 -0.56
CA PRO A 68 1.54 -5.11 0.76
C PRO A 68 0.45 -6.18 0.79
N GLU A 69 0.54 -7.10 1.75
CA GLU A 69 -0.24 -8.34 1.76
C GLU A 69 -1.74 -8.13 2.02
N PHE A 70 -2.13 -7.01 2.66
CA PHE A 70 -3.53 -6.71 2.98
C PHE A 70 -4.43 -6.73 1.73
N GLN A 71 -3.85 -6.47 0.56
CA GLN A 71 -4.54 -6.46 -0.73
C GLN A 71 -5.04 -7.83 -1.15
N PHE A 72 -4.52 -8.91 -0.56
CA PHE A 72 -4.82 -10.27 -0.96
C PHE A 72 -5.55 -11.02 0.16
N ASP A 73 -6.41 -11.97 -0.23
CA ASP A 73 -6.96 -12.95 0.68
C ASP A 73 -5.97 -14.10 0.95
N ARG A 74 -6.34 -15.04 1.81
CA ARG A 74 -5.51 -16.20 2.15
C ARG A 74 -5.19 -17.12 0.96
N PHE A 75 -5.91 -16.98 -0.15
CA PHE A 75 -5.72 -17.74 -1.38
C PHE A 75 -4.93 -16.94 -2.44
N GLY A 76 -4.44 -15.75 -2.08
CA GLY A 76 -3.73 -14.85 -2.99
C GLY A 76 -4.65 -14.11 -3.97
N ARG A 77 -5.97 -14.10 -3.76
CA ARG A 77 -6.88 -13.33 -4.62
C ARG A 77 -6.88 -11.88 -4.18
N LEU A 78 -6.81 -10.95 -5.14
CA LEU A 78 -6.96 -9.54 -4.86
C LEU A 78 -8.35 -9.27 -4.26
N ARG A 79 -8.38 -8.56 -3.13
CA ARG A 79 -9.63 -8.12 -2.50
C ARG A 79 -10.29 -7.06 -3.37
N PRO A 80 -11.59 -7.22 -3.71
CA PRO A 80 -12.26 -6.29 -4.62
C PRO A 80 -12.31 -4.84 -4.09
N GLU A 81 -12.26 -4.66 -2.77
CA GLU A 81 -12.33 -3.36 -2.11
C GLU A 81 -11.03 -2.54 -2.24
N VAL A 82 -9.92 -3.17 -2.67
CA VAL A 82 -8.61 -2.49 -2.76
C VAL A 82 -8.66 -1.30 -3.70
N SER A 83 -9.25 -1.47 -4.89
CA SER A 83 -9.36 -0.37 -5.86
C SER A 83 -10.15 0.81 -5.29
N GLN A 84 -11.22 0.53 -4.56
CA GLN A 84 -12.02 1.57 -3.91
C GLN A 84 -11.20 2.32 -2.86
N LEU A 85 -10.46 1.60 -2.01
CA LEU A 85 -9.58 2.23 -1.02
C LEU A 85 -8.49 3.08 -1.70
N LEU A 86 -7.79 2.53 -2.69
CA LEU A 86 -6.70 3.22 -3.38
C LEU A 86 -7.18 4.47 -4.12
N SER A 87 -8.44 4.50 -4.55
CA SER A 87 -9.02 5.72 -5.13
C SER A 87 -9.08 6.87 -4.12
N ALA A 88 -9.28 6.60 -2.83
CA ALA A 88 -9.38 7.61 -1.77
C ALA A 88 -8.02 8.07 -1.22
N LEU A 89 -6.94 7.35 -1.50
CA LEU A 89 -5.61 7.70 -1.02
C LEU A 89 -4.86 8.61 -2.02
N PRO A 90 -4.03 9.55 -1.54
CA PRO A 90 -3.25 10.41 -2.42
C PRO A 90 -2.22 9.60 -3.20
N LYS A 91 -2.18 9.80 -4.53
CA LYS A 91 -1.20 9.17 -5.43
C LYS A 91 -0.07 10.12 -5.80
N ASP A 92 -0.34 11.43 -5.82
CA ASP A 92 0.60 12.44 -6.31
C ASP A 92 1.86 12.50 -5.42
N GLY A 93 3.02 12.43 -6.06
CA GLY A 93 4.32 12.38 -5.37
C GLY A 93 4.58 11.08 -4.61
N ASP A 94 3.78 10.03 -4.80
CA ASP A 94 3.94 8.72 -4.14
C ASP A 94 4.22 7.59 -5.14
N ASP A 95 5.12 7.83 -6.10
CA ASP A 95 5.49 6.87 -7.14
C ASP A 95 6.11 5.59 -6.57
N ALA A 96 6.81 5.71 -5.44
CA ALA A 96 7.40 4.58 -4.71
C ALA A 96 6.41 3.89 -3.75
N GLY A 97 5.18 4.40 -3.60
CA GLY A 97 4.09 3.81 -2.80
C GLY A 97 4.23 3.91 -1.27
N TRP A 98 5.31 4.52 -0.76
CA TRP A 98 5.63 4.53 0.66
C TRP A 98 4.74 5.45 1.49
N ARG A 99 4.24 6.57 0.93
CA ARG A 99 3.30 7.46 1.66
C ARG A 99 2.02 6.71 2.01
N ARG A 100 1.44 6.02 1.02
CA ARG A 100 0.25 5.18 1.22
C ARG A 100 0.52 3.99 2.13
N ALA A 101 1.65 3.31 1.97
CA ALA A 101 2.00 2.19 2.84
C ALA A 101 2.17 2.62 4.30
N PHE A 102 2.79 3.77 4.58
CA PHE A 102 2.91 4.26 5.94
C PHE A 102 1.55 4.59 6.56
N TRP A 103 0.64 5.23 5.82
CA TRP A 103 -0.72 5.46 6.31
C TRP A 103 -1.41 4.14 6.64
N LEU A 104 -1.31 3.14 5.75
CA LEU A 104 -1.97 1.84 5.89
C LEU A 104 -1.46 1.01 7.07
N TYR A 105 -0.20 1.14 7.44
CA TYR A 105 0.41 0.31 8.49
C TYR A 105 0.67 1.06 9.81
N SER A 106 0.35 2.36 9.89
CA SER A 106 0.47 3.13 11.13
C SER A 106 -0.80 3.03 11.99
N PRO A 107 -0.70 3.00 13.32
CA PRO A 107 -1.83 3.19 14.22
C PRO A 107 -2.64 4.43 13.85
N HIS A 108 -3.96 4.28 13.70
CA HIS A 108 -4.79 5.34 13.12
C HIS A 108 -5.91 5.81 14.06
N ALA A 109 -5.96 7.13 14.34
CA ALA A 109 -6.87 7.70 15.33
C ALA A 109 -8.37 7.45 15.00
N LEU A 110 -8.78 7.64 13.73
CA LEU A 110 -10.15 7.36 13.28
C LEU A 110 -10.55 5.87 13.38
N LEU A 111 -9.56 4.98 13.52
CA LEU A 111 -9.73 3.53 13.56
C LEU A 111 -9.47 2.96 14.97
N GLY A 112 -9.47 3.81 16.00
CA GLY A 112 -9.25 3.38 17.38
C GLY A 112 -7.82 2.91 17.65
N GLY A 113 -6.85 3.42 16.91
CA GLY A 113 -5.43 3.06 17.03
C GLY A 113 -5.03 1.81 16.26
N LEU A 114 -5.95 1.12 15.58
CA LEU A 114 -5.61 -0.01 14.72
C LEU A 114 -4.99 0.48 13.39
N PRO A 115 -4.01 -0.24 12.83
CA PRO A 115 -3.54 -0.02 11.47
C PRO A 115 -4.66 -0.23 10.45
N PRO A 116 -4.84 0.67 9.46
CA PRO A 116 -5.84 0.49 8.42
C PRO A 116 -5.73 -0.85 7.67
N ALA A 117 -4.53 -1.32 7.35
CA ALA A 117 -4.28 -2.59 6.67
C ALA A 117 -4.76 -3.80 7.47
N GLU A 118 -4.66 -3.75 8.80
CA GLU A 118 -5.16 -4.80 9.70
C GLU A 118 -6.70 -4.79 9.73
N LEU A 119 -7.31 -3.63 9.94
CA LEU A 119 -8.77 -3.50 10.00
C LEU A 119 -9.44 -3.78 8.65
N PHE A 120 -8.76 -3.50 7.54
CA PHE A 120 -9.29 -3.70 6.18
C PHE A 120 -9.73 -5.14 5.90
N VAL A 121 -9.12 -6.11 6.59
CA VAL A 121 -9.46 -7.53 6.43
C VAL A 121 -10.87 -7.85 6.94
N SER A 122 -11.34 -7.15 7.97
CA SER A 122 -12.64 -7.38 8.62
C SER A 122 -13.67 -6.28 8.36
N ASP A 123 -13.24 -5.04 8.15
CA ASP A 123 -14.10 -3.87 7.94
C ASP A 123 -13.48 -2.88 6.92
N PRO A 124 -13.49 -3.23 5.62
CA PRO A 124 -12.92 -2.37 4.58
C PRO A 124 -13.68 -1.05 4.41
N GLU A 125 -14.99 -1.02 4.69
CA GLU A 125 -15.81 0.19 4.57
C GLU A 125 -15.39 1.26 5.59
N ARG A 126 -15.11 0.86 6.84
CA ARG A 126 -14.63 1.79 7.86
C ARG A 126 -13.27 2.38 7.52
N VAL A 127 -12.37 1.58 6.96
CA VAL A 127 -11.07 2.07 6.47
C VAL A 127 -11.23 3.05 5.31
N PHE A 128 -12.10 2.74 4.35
CA PHE A 128 -12.41 3.64 3.25
C PHE A 128 -12.97 4.99 3.73
N LYS A 129 -13.91 4.98 4.69
CA LYS A 129 -14.46 6.22 5.28
C LYS A 129 -13.38 7.04 5.98
N ALA A 130 -12.45 6.40 6.69
CA ALA A 130 -11.32 7.10 7.30
C ALA A 130 -10.43 7.77 6.25
N ALA A 131 -10.10 7.06 5.17
CA ALA A 131 -9.33 7.61 4.04
C ALA A 131 -10.07 8.80 3.40
N GLN A 132 -11.38 8.69 3.15
CA GLN A 132 -12.17 9.80 2.61
C GLN A 132 -12.16 11.01 3.55
N GLN A 133 -12.38 10.80 4.85
CA GLN A 133 -12.40 11.90 5.82
C GLN A 133 -11.07 12.65 5.87
N GLU A 134 -9.95 11.94 5.73
CA GLU A 134 -8.61 12.54 5.79
C GLU A 134 -8.20 13.21 4.48
N PHE A 135 -8.54 12.62 3.33
CA PHE A 135 -8.04 13.05 2.03
C PHE A 135 -9.09 13.70 1.10
N ALA A 136 -10.34 13.86 1.55
CA ALA A 136 -11.38 14.53 0.75
C ALA A 136 -11.00 15.96 0.34
N GLY A 137 -10.19 16.67 1.14
CA GLY A 137 -9.73 18.03 0.83
C GLY A 137 -8.46 18.13 -0.03
N ASP A 138 -7.69 17.05 -0.13
CA ASP A 138 -6.44 17.03 -0.92
C ASP A 138 -6.72 16.96 -2.43
N ARG A 139 -7.93 16.53 -2.84
CA ARG A 139 -8.34 16.42 -4.25
C ARG A 139 -8.66 17.76 -4.93
N ASP A 140 -9.06 18.76 -4.16
CA ASP A 140 -9.42 20.10 -4.66
C ASP A 140 -8.28 21.12 -4.50
N SER A 141 -7.16 20.72 -3.88
CA SER A 141 -5.98 21.58 -3.70
C SER A 141 -5.03 21.48 -4.90
N ILE A 142 -5.56 21.73 -6.10
CA ILE A 142 -4.75 21.94 -7.30
C ILE A 142 -4.30 23.41 -7.26
N TRP A 143 -3.05 23.64 -6.85
CA TRP A 143 -2.36 24.92 -7.03
C TRP A 143 -1.66 24.95 -8.39
#